data_AF-A0A2D5P9P5-F1
#
_entry.id   AF-A0A2D5P9P5-F1
#
_cell.length_a   1.000
_cell.length_b   1.000
_cell.length_c   1.000
_cell.angle_alpha   90.00
_cell.angle_beta   90.00
_cell.angle_gamma   90.00
#
_symmetry.space_group_name_H-M   'P 1'
#
loop_
_entity.id
_entity.type
_entity.pdbx_description
1 polymer ?
#
loop_
_entity_poly.entity_id
_entity_poly.type
_entity_poly.pdbx_seq_one_letter_code
_entity_poly.pdbx_strand_id
1 'polypeptide(L)'
;MRYLLTILLMTVSGLAQSTQLQGVGSFEILNQPLFVVALYAGEDYASEAKAKPAPEKLEFKVVDEKISIRQYRKLWQEVFAVAQDRQVWQTYSSDLQTFFQVIKGPLINNDQIVLERRDSATVVSVNYRQHAVLSAEFLDLMVATLTARIAPVPELRAGLLGLLPEEENDDLLRQFDRSEPTLGRISETARWLRMKPENESRVSQL
;
A
#
# COMPACT_ATOMS: atom_id res chain seq x y z
N MET A 1 -48.08 -0.96 -41.75
CA MET A 1 -46.78 -1.66 -41.86
C MET A 1 -46.05 -1.54 -40.54
N ARG A 2 -45.65 -2.68 -39.95
CA ARG A 2 -44.84 -2.78 -38.72
C ARG A 2 -43.43 -2.29 -39.02
N TYR A 3 -42.91 -1.36 -38.23
CA TYR A 3 -41.46 -1.19 -38.11
C TYR A 3 -41.07 -1.61 -36.69
N LEU A 4 -40.53 -2.82 -36.60
CA LEU A 4 -39.78 -3.32 -35.45
C LEU A 4 -38.51 -2.46 -35.33
N LEU A 5 -38.36 -1.72 -34.23
CA LEU A 5 -37.09 -1.11 -33.86
C LEU A 5 -36.37 -2.09 -32.92
N THR A 6 -35.43 -2.86 -33.47
CA THR A 6 -34.63 -3.81 -32.70
C THR A 6 -33.56 -3.04 -31.92
N ILE A 7 -33.65 -3.09 -30.58
CA ILE A 7 -32.66 -2.54 -29.66
C ILE A 7 -31.46 -3.50 -29.62
N LEU A 8 -30.28 -3.02 -30.02
CA LEU A 8 -29.01 -3.74 -29.87
C LEU A 8 -28.36 -3.30 -28.55
N LEU A 9 -28.61 -4.05 -27.46
CA LEU A 9 -27.85 -3.91 -26.22
C LEU A 9 -26.50 -4.63 -26.40
N MET A 10 -25.44 -3.89 -26.69
CA MET A 10 -24.07 -4.39 -26.50
C MET A 10 -23.74 -4.30 -25.01
N THR A 11 -23.89 -5.41 -24.29
CA THR A 11 -23.32 -5.55 -22.95
C THR A 11 -21.82 -5.81 -23.08
N VAL A 12 -21.01 -4.77 -22.88
CA VAL A 12 -19.57 -4.92 -22.63
C VAL A 12 -19.43 -5.43 -21.20
N SER A 13 -19.34 -6.75 -21.03
CA SER A 13 -18.93 -7.35 -19.77
C SER A 13 -17.43 -7.12 -19.62
N GLY A 14 -17.04 -6.04 -18.95
CA GLY A 14 -15.68 -5.91 -18.43
C GLY A 14 -15.46 -7.04 -17.41
N LEU A 15 -14.46 -7.90 -17.67
CA LEU A 15 -13.95 -8.84 -16.68
C LEU A 15 -13.41 -8.01 -15.51
N ALA A 16 -14.21 -7.86 -14.45
CA ALA A 16 -13.68 -7.38 -13.18
C ALA A 16 -12.74 -8.47 -12.66
N GLN A 17 -11.43 -8.21 -12.65
CA GLN A 17 -10.52 -9.04 -11.89
C GLN A 17 -10.93 -9.00 -10.42
N SER A 18 -11.13 -10.18 -9.87
CA SER A 18 -11.54 -10.41 -8.50
C SER A 18 -10.30 -10.31 -7.61
N THR A 19 -10.14 -9.18 -6.93
CA THR A 19 -9.08 -8.95 -5.95
C THR A 19 -9.45 -9.62 -4.63
N GLN A 20 -8.69 -10.63 -4.19
CA GLN A 20 -8.96 -11.38 -2.96
C GLN A 20 -7.99 -10.96 -1.84
N LEU A 21 -8.50 -10.88 -0.60
CA LEU A 21 -7.66 -10.70 0.57
C LEU A 21 -6.79 -11.94 0.78
N GLN A 22 -5.47 -11.74 0.74
CA GLN A 22 -4.48 -12.80 0.87
C GLN A 22 -4.09 -13.04 2.33
N GLY A 23 -3.91 -11.96 3.09
CA GLY A 23 -3.46 -12.04 4.47
C GLY A 23 -3.35 -10.66 5.11
N VAL A 24 -3.35 -10.64 6.43
CA VAL A 24 -3.18 -9.43 7.23
C VAL A 24 -2.07 -9.65 8.26
N GLY A 25 -1.29 -8.61 8.56
CA GLY A 25 -0.19 -8.71 9.53
C GLY A 25 0.08 -7.40 10.25
N SER A 26 0.67 -7.49 11.44
CA SER A 26 1.12 -6.33 12.21
C SER A 26 2.55 -5.93 11.80
N PHE A 27 2.74 -4.67 11.42
CA PHE A 27 4.06 -4.09 11.26
C PHE A 27 4.47 -3.44 12.58
N GLU A 28 5.48 -4.00 13.24
CA GLU A 28 5.92 -3.55 14.57
C GLU A 28 7.41 -3.25 14.63
N ILE A 29 7.79 -2.32 15.50
CA ILE A 29 9.20 -2.08 15.86
C ILE A 29 9.30 -2.12 17.37
N LEU A 30 10.22 -2.93 17.91
CA LEU A 30 10.42 -3.08 19.35
C LEU A 30 9.10 -3.40 20.10
N ASN A 31 8.27 -4.27 19.52
CA ASN A 31 6.93 -4.64 20.01
C ASN A 31 5.94 -3.46 20.09
N GLN A 32 6.15 -2.41 19.30
CA GLN A 32 5.22 -1.30 19.14
C GLN A 32 4.58 -1.38 17.75
N PRO A 33 3.27 -1.68 17.65
CA PRO A 33 2.59 -1.76 16.37
C PRO A 33 2.47 -0.37 15.75
N LEU A 34 3.01 -0.24 14.54
CA LEU A 34 2.95 1.00 13.76
C LEU A 34 1.80 0.92 12.74
N PHE A 35 1.63 -0.24 12.11
CA PHE A 35 0.59 -0.47 11.11
C PHE A 35 -0.03 -1.85 11.25
N VAL A 36 -1.31 -1.97 10.89
CA VAL A 36 -1.88 -3.23 10.41
C VAL A 36 -1.88 -3.18 8.88
N VAL A 37 -1.43 -4.26 8.24
CA VAL A 37 -1.19 -4.31 6.80
C VAL A 37 -1.97 -5.45 6.19
N ALA A 38 -2.74 -5.17 5.14
CA ALA A 38 -3.43 -6.17 4.35
C ALA A 38 -2.81 -6.29 2.95
N LEU A 39 -2.59 -7.52 2.50
CA LEU A 39 -2.19 -7.83 1.15
C LEU A 39 -3.38 -8.42 0.39
N TYR A 40 -3.59 -7.96 -0.83
CA TYR A 40 -4.57 -8.50 -1.76
C TYR A 40 -3.89 -8.94 -3.05
N ALA A 41 -4.34 -10.07 -3.59
CA ALA A 41 -3.82 -10.67 -4.81
C ALA A 41 -4.97 -11.26 -5.63
N GLY A 42 -4.74 -11.46 -6.93
CA GLY A 42 -5.72 -12.09 -7.82
C GLY A 42 -5.92 -13.59 -7.51
N GLU A 43 -7.02 -14.16 -8.04
CA GLU A 43 -7.53 -15.51 -7.77
C GLU A 43 -6.58 -16.70 -8.07
N ASP A 44 -5.41 -16.48 -8.67
CA ASP A 44 -4.44 -17.55 -8.97
C ASP A 44 -3.79 -18.18 -7.71
N TYR A 45 -4.21 -17.82 -6.49
CA TYR A 45 -3.72 -18.39 -5.23
C TYR A 45 -4.14 -19.85 -5.00
N ALA A 46 -5.21 -20.33 -5.65
CA ALA A 46 -5.87 -21.60 -5.30
C ALA A 46 -5.47 -22.82 -6.16
N SER A 47 -4.32 -22.82 -6.86
CA SER A 47 -3.85 -24.01 -7.57
C SER A 47 -2.45 -24.44 -7.14
N GLU A 48 -2.36 -25.71 -6.74
CA GLU A 48 -1.14 -26.40 -6.35
C GLU A 48 -0.15 -26.54 -7.53
N ALA A 49 0.53 -25.45 -7.95
CA ALA A 49 1.86 -25.47 -8.55
C ALA A 49 2.34 -24.06 -9.00
N LYS A 50 3.39 -23.56 -8.32
CA LYS A 50 4.55 -22.83 -8.89
C LYS A 50 4.46 -21.36 -9.31
N ALA A 51 3.38 -20.61 -9.09
CA ALA A 51 3.45 -19.14 -9.14
C ALA A 51 2.75 -18.53 -7.93
N LYS A 52 3.44 -17.63 -7.18
CA LYS A 52 2.76 -16.77 -6.22
C LYS A 52 1.88 -15.80 -7.03
N PRO A 53 0.61 -15.58 -6.68
CA PRO A 53 -0.24 -14.65 -7.40
C PRO A 53 0.36 -13.25 -7.32
N ALA A 54 0.19 -12.49 -8.40
CA ALA A 54 0.71 -11.12 -8.47
C ALA A 54 -0.03 -10.23 -7.45
N PRO A 55 0.68 -9.41 -6.67
CA PRO A 55 0.03 -8.48 -5.76
C PRO A 55 -0.75 -7.43 -6.56
N GLU A 56 -1.97 -7.16 -6.10
CA GLU A 56 -2.86 -6.17 -6.70
C GLU A 56 -3.02 -4.94 -5.79
N LYS A 57 -3.04 -5.16 -4.47
CA LYS A 57 -3.16 -4.06 -3.50
C LYS A 57 -2.44 -4.38 -2.20
N LEU A 58 -1.76 -3.39 -1.63
CA LEU A 58 -1.18 -3.41 -0.30
C LEU A 58 -1.70 -2.21 0.47
N GLU A 59 -2.27 -2.45 1.64
CA GLU A 59 -2.97 -1.43 2.41
C GLU A 59 -2.44 -1.39 3.85
N PHE A 60 -1.98 -0.23 4.27
CA PHE A 60 -1.46 0.04 5.60
C PHE A 60 -2.46 0.92 6.34
N LYS A 61 -2.85 0.50 7.54
CA LYS A 61 -3.66 1.30 8.46
C LYS A 61 -2.84 1.61 9.70
N VAL A 62 -2.70 2.89 10.03
CA VAL A 62 -1.86 3.36 11.14
C VAL A 62 -2.48 2.97 12.47
N VAL A 63 -1.71 2.31 13.33
CA VAL A 63 -2.10 1.92 14.69
C VAL A 63 -1.54 2.90 15.71
N ASP A 64 -0.29 3.34 15.53
CA ASP A 64 0.37 4.32 16.38
C ASP A 64 -0.46 5.63 16.49
N GLU A 65 -0.38 6.28 17.64
CA GLU A 65 -0.98 7.60 17.85
C GLU A 65 -0.44 8.61 16.84
N LYS A 66 0.87 8.55 16.54
CA LYS A 66 1.50 9.53 15.66
C LYS A 66 2.83 9.07 15.07
N ILE A 67 2.89 9.02 13.75
CA ILE A 67 4.13 8.83 12.98
C ILE A 67 4.46 10.15 12.27
N SER A 68 5.51 10.84 12.72
CA SER A 68 6.00 12.05 12.05
C SER A 68 6.57 11.75 10.65
N ILE A 69 6.64 12.77 9.79
CA ILE A 69 7.25 12.67 8.45
C ILE A 69 8.67 12.09 8.52
N ARG A 70 9.46 12.54 9.51
CA ARG A 70 10.83 12.06 9.70
C ARG A 70 10.86 10.59 10.13
N GLN A 71 9.98 10.17 11.04
CA GLN A 71 9.85 8.76 11.44
C GLN A 71 9.43 7.90 10.26
N TYR A 72 8.43 8.30 9.48
CA TYR A 72 7.99 7.59 8.28
C TYR A 72 9.13 7.39 7.28
N ARG A 73 9.87 8.46 6.94
CA ARG A 73 11.00 8.35 5.99
C ARG A 73 12.10 7.44 6.52
N LYS A 74 12.49 7.64 7.79
CA LYS A 74 13.52 6.83 8.43
C LYS A 74 13.13 5.35 8.45
N LEU A 75 11.90 5.05 8.87
CA LEU A 75 11.34 3.71 8.91
C LEU A 75 11.52 3.00 7.57
N TRP A 76 11.00 3.59 6.50
CA TRP A 76 11.05 2.93 5.19
C TRP A 76 12.47 2.83 4.65
N GLN A 77 13.34 3.82 4.91
CA GLN A 77 14.75 3.72 4.56
C GLN A 77 15.44 2.53 5.25
N GLU A 78 15.18 2.32 6.53
CA GLU A 78 15.72 1.20 7.29
C GLU A 78 15.17 -0.14 6.77
N VAL A 79 13.87 -0.22 6.50
CA VAL A 79 13.22 -1.41 5.93
C VAL A 79 13.84 -1.82 4.60
N PHE A 80 13.98 -0.87 3.67
CA PHE A 80 14.60 -1.14 2.38
C PHE A 80 16.10 -1.47 2.50
N ALA A 81 16.83 -0.82 3.41
CA ALA A 81 18.25 -1.09 3.61
C ALA A 81 18.53 -2.50 4.16
N VAL A 82 17.60 -3.06 4.93
CA VAL A 82 17.71 -4.44 5.46
C VAL A 82 17.32 -5.48 4.41
N ALA A 83 16.23 -5.24 3.68
CA ALA A 83 15.64 -6.25 2.81
C ALA A 83 16.19 -6.25 1.37
N GLN A 84 16.76 -5.14 0.90
CA GLN A 84 17.16 -4.95 -0.50
C GLN A 84 18.62 -4.51 -0.63
N ASP A 85 19.22 -4.84 -1.78
CA ASP A 85 20.60 -4.46 -2.09
C ASP A 85 20.73 -3.03 -2.63
N ARG A 86 21.97 -2.59 -2.85
CA ARG A 86 22.27 -1.27 -3.42
C ARG A 86 21.71 -1.09 -4.84
N GLN A 87 21.54 -2.17 -5.61
CA GLN A 87 21.04 -2.08 -6.98
C GLN A 87 19.59 -1.61 -6.99
N VAL A 88 18.75 -2.10 -6.07
CA VAL A 88 17.37 -1.63 -5.91
C VAL A 88 17.32 -0.12 -5.67
N TRP A 89 18.19 0.42 -4.82
CA TRP A 89 18.27 1.86 -4.56
C TRP A 89 18.63 2.69 -5.80
N GLN A 90 19.40 2.13 -6.73
CA GLN A 90 19.74 2.79 -7.98
C GLN A 90 18.60 2.71 -8.98
N THR A 91 18.08 1.50 -9.20
CA THR A 91 17.00 1.21 -10.16
C THR A 91 15.71 1.95 -9.82
N TYR A 92 15.32 1.98 -8.54
CA TYR A 92 14.04 2.56 -8.08
C TYR A 92 14.21 3.91 -7.37
N SER A 93 15.34 4.59 -7.58
CA SER A 93 15.66 5.86 -6.89
C SER A 93 14.54 6.91 -6.97
N SER A 94 13.98 7.13 -8.17
CA SER A 94 12.89 8.08 -8.41
C SER A 94 11.61 7.68 -7.68
N ASP A 95 11.23 6.40 -7.74
CA ASP A 95 10.00 5.92 -7.09
C ASP A 95 10.13 5.95 -5.57
N LEU A 96 11.27 5.53 -5.02
CA LEU A 96 11.56 5.59 -3.60
C LEU A 96 11.53 7.02 -3.08
N GLN A 97 12.16 7.95 -3.81
CA GLN A 97 12.11 9.38 -3.47
C GLN A 97 10.66 9.90 -3.47
N THR A 98 9.88 9.52 -4.48
CA THR A 98 8.47 9.91 -4.58
C THR A 98 7.65 9.33 -3.41
N PHE A 99 7.80 8.05 -3.13
CA PHE A 99 7.16 7.34 -2.02
C PHE A 99 7.47 8.01 -0.67
N PHE A 100 8.74 8.30 -0.38
CA PHE A 100 9.15 8.99 0.86
C PHE A 100 8.59 10.42 0.99
N GLN A 101 8.14 11.01 -0.12
CA GLN A 101 7.60 12.35 -0.16
C GLN A 101 6.06 12.38 -0.21
N VAL A 102 5.37 11.25 -0.31
CA VAL A 102 3.89 11.18 -0.32
C VAL A 102 3.30 11.78 0.95
N ILE A 103 3.96 11.55 2.09
CA ILE A 103 3.57 12.05 3.40
C ILE A 103 4.11 13.47 3.62
N LYS A 104 3.20 14.44 3.79
CA LYS A 104 3.54 15.87 4.01
C LYS A 104 3.19 16.39 5.41
N GLY A 105 2.59 15.55 6.24
CA GLY A 105 2.24 15.83 7.64
C GLY A 105 2.39 14.58 8.50
N PRO A 106 2.17 14.65 9.82
CA PRO A 106 2.13 13.45 10.64
C PRO A 106 0.97 12.55 10.20
N LEU A 107 1.27 11.26 10.10
CA LEU A 107 0.27 10.20 10.10
C LEU A 107 -0.20 10.00 11.53
N ILE A 108 -1.49 9.77 11.72
CA ILE A 108 -2.08 9.46 13.02
C ILE A 108 -2.93 8.19 12.92
N ASN A 109 -3.35 7.68 14.08
CA ASN A 109 -4.23 6.51 14.17
C ASN A 109 -5.38 6.55 13.16
N ASN A 110 -5.60 5.41 12.49
CA ASN A 110 -6.55 5.18 11.39
C ASN A 110 -6.29 5.90 10.06
N ASP A 111 -5.21 6.68 9.93
CA ASP A 111 -4.77 7.08 8.58
C ASP A 111 -4.40 5.83 7.77
N GLN A 112 -4.67 5.89 6.47
CA GLN A 112 -4.54 4.79 5.54
C GLN A 112 -3.56 5.16 4.44
N ILE A 113 -2.66 4.24 4.10
CA ILE A 113 -1.80 4.32 2.91
C ILE A 113 -2.06 3.09 2.05
N VAL A 114 -2.40 3.30 0.79
CA VAL A 114 -2.70 2.22 -0.16
C VAL A 114 -1.73 2.28 -1.31
N LEU A 115 -1.11 1.15 -1.66
CA LEU A 115 -0.42 0.94 -2.92
C LEU A 115 -1.28 -0.03 -3.73
N GLU A 116 -1.76 0.41 -4.87
CA GLU A 116 -2.67 -0.36 -5.71
C GLU A 116 -2.15 -0.39 -7.15
N ARG A 117 -2.17 -1.57 -7.76
CA ARG A 117 -1.88 -1.72 -9.18
C ARG A 117 -3.06 -1.15 -9.97
N ARG A 118 -2.80 -0.15 -10.81
CA ARG A 118 -3.78 0.37 -11.78
C ARG A 118 -3.11 0.49 -13.13
N ASP A 119 -3.68 -0.19 -14.11
CA ASP A 119 -3.13 -0.28 -15.46
C ASP A 119 -1.64 -0.71 -15.42
N SER A 120 -0.75 0.11 -15.97
CA SER A 120 0.70 -0.10 -15.99
C SER A 120 1.45 0.73 -14.94
N ALA A 121 0.85 0.96 -13.77
CA ALA A 121 1.47 1.75 -12.70
C ALA A 121 1.07 1.26 -11.29
N THR A 122 1.84 1.70 -10.29
CA THR A 122 1.46 1.60 -8.88
C THR A 122 0.95 2.95 -8.40
N VAL A 123 -0.32 3.03 -8.01
CA VAL A 123 -0.92 4.24 -7.45
C VAL A 123 -0.78 4.23 -5.93
N VAL A 124 -0.19 5.29 -5.38
CA VAL A 124 -0.12 5.49 -3.93
C VAL A 124 -1.20 6.46 -3.51
N SER A 125 -2.10 6.00 -2.63
CA SER A 125 -3.15 6.81 -2.05
C SER A 125 -2.96 6.98 -0.54
N VAL A 126 -3.35 8.14 -0.02
CA VAL A 126 -3.44 8.41 1.42
C VAL A 126 -4.87 8.84 1.72
N ASN A 127 -5.54 8.15 2.65
CA ASN A 127 -6.94 8.41 3.02
C ASN A 127 -7.85 8.59 1.79
N TYR A 128 -7.85 7.57 0.91
CA TYR A 128 -8.64 7.50 -0.34
C TYR A 128 -8.35 8.56 -1.41
N ARG A 129 -7.29 9.36 -1.27
CA ARG A 129 -6.84 10.30 -2.31
C ARG A 129 -5.52 9.83 -2.88
N GLN A 130 -5.40 9.87 -4.21
CA GLN A 130 -4.15 9.56 -4.90
C GLN A 130 -3.13 10.68 -4.66
N HIS A 131 -1.94 10.32 -4.17
CA HIS A 131 -0.82 11.22 -3.88
C HIS A 131 0.39 11.02 -4.78
N ALA A 132 0.56 9.82 -5.35
CA ALA A 132 1.63 9.54 -6.29
C ALA A 132 1.24 8.44 -7.28
N VAL A 133 1.97 8.42 -8.39
CA VAL A 133 2.00 7.31 -9.36
C VAL A 133 3.47 6.91 -9.50
N LEU A 134 3.74 5.63 -9.32
CA LEU A 134 5.07 5.01 -9.36
C LEU A 134 5.11 3.98 -10.50
N SER A 135 6.29 3.43 -10.77
CA SER A 135 6.44 2.33 -11.73
C SER A 135 5.52 1.12 -11.42
N ALA A 136 5.23 0.33 -12.45
CA ALA A 136 4.37 -0.85 -12.35
C ALA A 136 4.93 -1.90 -11.38
N GLU A 137 6.26 -1.96 -11.27
CA GLU A 137 7.00 -2.94 -10.49
C GLU A 137 7.14 -2.53 -9.02
N PHE A 138 6.80 -1.29 -8.66
CA PHE A 138 6.99 -0.79 -7.31
C PHE A 138 6.16 -1.55 -6.26
N LEU A 139 4.93 -1.96 -6.59
CA LEU A 139 4.12 -2.79 -5.70
C LEU A 139 4.80 -4.14 -5.44
N ASP A 140 5.32 -4.79 -6.48
CA ASP A 140 6.03 -6.06 -6.35
C ASP A 140 7.28 -5.92 -5.48
N LEU A 141 8.03 -4.83 -5.68
CA LEU A 141 9.17 -4.48 -4.85
C LEU A 141 8.79 -4.31 -3.38
N MET A 142 7.70 -3.58 -3.09
CA MET A 142 7.24 -3.37 -1.72
C MET A 142 6.83 -4.69 -1.05
N VAL A 143 6.06 -5.52 -1.74
CA VAL A 143 5.64 -6.83 -1.23
C VAL A 143 6.84 -7.75 -1.01
N ALA A 144 7.80 -7.77 -1.95
CA ALA A 144 9.04 -8.53 -1.80
C ALA A 144 9.87 -8.05 -0.59
N THR A 145 9.88 -6.74 -0.32
CA THR A 145 10.58 -6.14 0.81
C THR A 145 9.95 -6.56 2.14
N LEU A 146 8.62 -6.53 2.26
CA LEU A 146 7.92 -6.92 3.49
C LEU A 146 7.91 -8.43 3.72
N THR A 147 7.98 -9.22 2.66
CA THR A 147 7.98 -10.69 2.72
C THR A 147 9.37 -11.30 2.51
N ALA A 148 10.44 -10.51 2.65
CA ALA A 148 11.82 -10.98 2.57
C ALA A 148 12.11 -12.01 3.67
N ARG A 149 13.06 -12.93 3.43
CA ARG A 149 13.42 -13.96 4.43
C ARG A 149 13.97 -13.35 5.71
N ILE A 150 14.74 -12.27 5.54
CA ILE A 150 15.21 -11.41 6.62
C ILE A 150 14.36 -10.14 6.54
N ALA A 151 13.05 -10.30 6.77
CA ALA A 151 12.17 -9.15 6.91
C ALA A 151 12.45 -8.46 8.26
N PRO A 152 12.39 -7.12 8.32
CA PRO A 152 12.51 -6.39 9.59
C PRO A 152 11.47 -6.82 10.64
N VAL A 153 10.33 -7.34 10.18
CA VAL A 153 9.20 -7.78 11.03
C VAL A 153 8.76 -9.18 10.58
N PRO A 154 9.27 -10.26 11.21
CA PRO A 154 8.91 -11.64 10.88
C PRO A 154 7.40 -11.94 11.00
N GLU A 155 6.74 -11.33 11.97
CA GLU A 155 5.30 -11.49 12.25
C GLU A 155 4.46 -10.93 11.11
N LEU A 156 4.84 -9.75 10.58
CA LEU A 156 4.22 -9.19 9.39
C LEU A 156 4.30 -10.17 8.21
N ARG A 157 5.47 -10.74 7.96
CA ARG A 157 5.64 -11.74 6.89
C ARG A 157 4.72 -12.93 7.10
N ALA A 158 4.64 -13.46 8.33
CA ALA A 158 3.75 -14.58 8.63
C ALA A 158 2.29 -14.22 8.34
N GLY A 159 1.85 -13.04 8.78
CA GLY A 159 0.49 -12.53 8.53
C GLY A 159 0.15 -12.36 7.06
N LEU A 160 1.01 -11.69 6.29
CA LEU A 160 0.79 -11.49 4.85
C LEU A 160 0.81 -12.80 4.05
N LEU A 161 1.45 -13.84 4.57
CA LEU A 161 1.48 -15.18 3.96
C LEU A 161 0.39 -16.12 4.51
N GLY A 162 -0.49 -15.65 5.40
CA GLY A 162 -1.56 -16.46 5.99
C GLY A 162 -1.04 -17.58 6.90
N LEU A 163 0.11 -17.36 7.54
CA LEU A 163 0.78 -18.34 8.41
C LEU A 163 0.57 -18.09 9.90
N LEU A 164 -0.22 -17.07 10.26
CA LEU A 164 -0.56 -16.78 11.66
C LEU A 164 -1.60 -17.78 12.20
N PRO A 165 -1.65 -18.00 13.53
CA PRO A 165 -2.76 -18.68 14.17
C PRO A 165 -4.10 -17.99 13.86
N GLU A 166 -5.18 -18.78 13.79
CA GLU A 166 -6.53 -18.31 13.42
C GLU A 166 -7.02 -17.17 14.33
N GLU A 167 -6.85 -17.30 15.65
CA GLU A 167 -7.26 -16.29 16.62
C GLU A 167 -6.55 -14.93 16.42
N GLU A 168 -5.24 -14.97 16.18
CA GLU A 168 -4.43 -13.76 15.93
C GLU A 168 -4.82 -13.11 14.60
N ASN A 169 -5.03 -13.92 13.56
CA ASN A 169 -5.51 -13.44 12.27
C ASN A 169 -6.88 -12.78 12.36
N ASP A 170 -7.82 -13.37 13.11
CA ASP A 170 -9.16 -12.83 13.33
C ASP A 170 -9.12 -11.47 14.07
N ASP A 171 -8.26 -11.33 15.07
CA ASP A 171 -8.08 -10.06 15.77
C ASP A 171 -7.53 -8.97 14.85
N LEU A 172 -6.53 -9.28 14.04
CA LEU A 172 -5.98 -8.34 13.06
C LEU A 172 -7.00 -7.96 11.99
N LEU A 173 -7.80 -8.91 11.50
CA LEU A 173 -8.88 -8.62 10.56
C LEU A 173 -9.92 -7.68 11.17
N ARG A 174 -10.36 -7.95 12.40
CA ARG A 174 -11.29 -7.08 13.13
C ARG A 174 -10.72 -5.67 13.34
N GLN A 175 -9.44 -5.56 13.68
CA GLN A 175 -8.78 -4.27 13.83
C GLN A 175 -8.71 -3.54 12.48
N PHE A 176 -8.32 -4.24 11.42
CA PHE A 176 -8.22 -3.71 10.08
C PHE A 176 -9.56 -3.17 9.58
N ASP A 177 -10.65 -3.94 9.69
CA ASP A 177 -11.99 -3.58 9.22
C ASP A 177 -12.59 -2.36 9.95
N ARG A 178 -12.18 -2.13 11.20
CA ARG A 178 -12.67 -1.01 12.03
C ARG A 178 -11.86 0.27 11.88
N SER A 179 -10.67 0.18 11.32
CA SER A 179 -9.73 1.30 11.23
C SER A 179 -10.03 2.13 9.99
N GLU A 180 -10.74 3.26 10.14
CA GLU A 180 -11.03 4.16 9.01
C GLU A 180 -10.71 5.61 9.36
N PRO A 181 -10.13 6.39 8.41
CA PRO A 181 -9.81 7.78 8.66
C PRO A 181 -11.08 8.62 8.78
N THR A 182 -11.06 9.58 9.70
CA THR A 182 -12.18 10.52 9.86
C THR A 182 -12.28 11.48 8.67
N LEU A 183 -13.45 12.07 8.45
CA LEU A 183 -13.63 13.11 7.41
C LEU A 183 -12.67 14.29 7.57
N GLY A 184 -12.37 14.68 8.82
CA GLY A 184 -11.40 15.73 9.11
C GLY A 184 -9.99 15.36 8.61
N ARG A 185 -9.59 14.09 8.81
CA ARG A 185 -8.32 13.56 8.34
C ARG A 185 -8.24 13.45 6.83
N ILE A 186 -9.28 12.94 6.18
CA ILE A 186 -9.36 12.90 4.70
C ILE A 186 -9.20 14.31 4.11
N SER A 187 -9.86 15.31 4.71
CA SER A 187 -9.75 16.72 4.29
C SER A 187 -8.36 17.31 4.55
N GLU A 188 -7.71 16.94 5.65
CA GLU A 188 -6.36 17.37 5.96
C GLU A 188 -5.32 16.80 4.99
N THR A 189 -5.32 15.48 4.77
CA THR A 189 -4.37 14.84 3.87
C THR A 189 -4.60 15.23 2.42
N ALA A 190 -5.84 15.48 2.00
CA ALA A 190 -6.12 16.02 0.66
C ALA A 190 -5.45 17.39 0.41
N ARG A 191 -5.22 18.20 1.45
CA ARG A 191 -4.50 19.48 1.32
C ARG A 191 -3.01 19.29 1.02
N TRP A 192 -2.44 18.13 1.34
CA TRP A 192 -1.04 17.82 1.05
C TRP A 192 -0.73 17.82 -0.45
N LEU A 193 -1.72 17.52 -1.30
CA LEU A 193 -1.60 17.56 -2.76
C LEU A 193 -1.27 18.96 -3.30
N ARG A 194 -1.54 20.02 -2.50
CA ARG A 194 -1.26 21.42 -2.86
C ARG A 194 0.09 21.90 -2.34
N MET A 195 0.77 21.09 -1.53
CA MET A 195 2.06 21.45 -0.94
C MET A 195 3.18 21.09 -1.90
N LYS A 196 4.01 22.07 -2.25
CA LYS A 196 5.22 21.83 -3.03
C LYS A 196 6.25 21.04 -2.21
N PRO A 197 7.05 20.17 -2.83
CA PRO A 197 8.17 19.52 -2.15
C PRO A 197 9.16 20.56 -1.61
N GLU A 198 9.59 20.43 -0.35
CA GLU A 198 10.46 21.40 0.35
C GLU A 198 11.76 21.75 -0.41
N ASN A 199 12.22 20.88 -1.32
CA ASN A 199 13.43 21.12 -2.10
C ASN A 199 13.28 22.17 -3.21
N GLU A 200 12.08 22.46 -3.72
CA GLU A 200 11.90 23.52 -4.73
C GLU A 200 12.01 24.92 -4.11
N SER A 201 11.56 25.07 -2.85
CA SER A 201 11.54 26.34 -2.14
C SER A 201 12.94 26.88 -1.82
N ARG A 202 13.94 26.00 -1.70
CA ARG A 202 15.34 26.39 -1.42
C ARG A 202 16.14 26.75 -2.66
N VAL A 203 15.74 26.26 -3.84
CA VAL A 203 16.46 26.54 -5.11
C VAL A 203 15.98 27.84 -5.76
N SER A 204 14.73 28.27 -5.54
CA SER A 204 14.24 29.59 -6.00
C SER A 204 14.71 30.79 -5.16
N GLN A 205 15.56 30.58 -4.15
CA GLN A 205 16.11 31.64 -3.29
C GLN A 205 17.62 31.85 -3.47
N LEU A 206 18.21 31.24 -4.50
CA LEU A 206 19.59 31.44 -4.95
C LEU A 206 19.58 31.94 -6.40
#